data_AF-A0A9W6ZZH5-F1
#
_entry.id   AF-A0A9W6ZZH5-F1
#
_cell.length_a   1.000
_cell.length_b   1.000
_cell.length_c   1.000
_cell.angle_alpha   90.00
_cell.angle_beta   90.00
_cell.angle_gamma   90.00
#
_symmetry.space_group_name_H-M   'P 1'
#
loop_
_entity.id
_entity.type
_entity.pdbx_description
1 polymer ?
#
loop_
_entity_poly.entity_id
_entity_poly.type
_entity_poly.pdbx_seq_one_letter_code
_entity_poly.pdbx_strand_id
1 'polypeptide(L)'
;STQLSVNELEIGVTDPLGVFDPLGWLETQPEAFERRRAVERKHGRISMVAVIGMLVHNAGIEIPGSMTLDGSVKFSDISDGFTGLFEVPALGLAQILLFTGLMELVTWPASDYSGDYGTGYLGRTLEGEELKFKLDMELNQGRAAMLGIFGAMIGEGIQGQTLAEHIAGGGAILIPGLF
;
A
#
# COMPACT_ATOMS: atom_id res chain seq x y z
N SER A 1 -26.88 13.58 0.34
CA SER A 1 -26.70 13.84 1.77
C SER A 1 -26.93 12.54 2.52
N THR A 2 -26.07 11.56 2.31
CA THR A 2 -26.10 10.28 3.04
C THR A 2 -25.16 10.46 4.21
N GLN A 3 -25.72 10.54 5.42
CA GLN A 3 -24.95 10.68 6.65
C GLN A 3 -24.03 9.47 6.79
N LEU A 4 -22.72 9.68 6.80
CA LEU A 4 -21.75 8.74 7.36
C LEU A 4 -22.17 8.48 8.81
N SER A 5 -22.56 7.24 9.12
CA SER A 5 -23.04 6.81 10.43
C SER A 5 -21.97 6.80 11.52
N VAL A 6 -20.73 7.21 11.20
CA VAL A 6 -19.59 7.32 12.11
C VAL A 6 -18.82 8.60 11.78
N ASN A 7 -18.50 9.39 12.81
CA ASN A 7 -17.72 10.62 12.68
C ASN A 7 -16.30 10.31 12.18
N GLU A 8 -15.92 10.76 10.98
CA GLU A 8 -14.59 10.50 10.40
C GLU A 8 -13.42 11.08 11.23
N LEU A 9 -13.72 12.01 12.15
CA LEU A 9 -12.76 12.54 13.12
C LEU A 9 -12.43 11.53 14.23
N GLU A 10 -13.35 10.61 14.54
CA GLU A 10 -13.14 9.57 15.55
C GLU A 10 -12.51 8.31 14.97
N ILE A 11 -12.57 8.12 13.65
CA ILE A 11 -11.95 6.99 12.96
C ILE A 11 -10.44 7.28 12.84
N GLY A 12 -9.61 6.32 13.23
CA GLY A 12 -8.15 6.44 13.25
C GLY A 12 -7.55 6.98 14.54
N VAL A 13 -8.39 7.20 15.56
CA VAL A 13 -7.99 7.53 16.93
C VAL A 13 -7.86 6.22 17.70
N THR A 14 -6.64 5.73 17.81
CA THR A 14 -6.36 4.41 18.40
C THR A 14 -5.32 4.54 19.50
N ASP A 15 -5.51 3.76 20.58
CA ASP A 15 -4.53 3.69 21.66
C ASP A 15 -3.23 3.05 21.12
N PRO A 16 -2.03 3.53 21.52
CA PRO A 16 -1.73 4.42 22.66
C PRO A 16 -1.67 5.92 22.34
N LEU A 17 -1.79 6.33 21.07
CA LEU A 17 -1.51 7.70 20.64
C LEU A 17 -2.75 8.61 20.64
N GLY A 18 -3.96 8.05 20.57
CA GLY A 18 -5.19 8.83 20.51
C GLY A 18 -5.21 9.77 19.32
N VAL A 19 -5.59 11.04 19.53
CA VAL A 19 -5.55 12.07 18.50
C VAL A 19 -4.12 12.59 18.35
N PHE A 20 -3.39 12.04 17.38
CA PHE A 20 -2.00 12.39 17.12
C PHE A 20 -1.88 13.37 15.94
N ASP A 21 -1.86 14.67 16.24
CA ASP A 21 -1.59 15.74 15.26
C ASP A 21 -0.53 16.72 15.80
N PRO A 22 0.78 16.42 15.63
CA PRO A 22 1.84 17.30 16.12
C PRO A 22 1.95 18.63 15.35
N LEU A 23 1.29 18.76 14.20
CA LEU A 23 1.35 19.95 13.35
C LEU A 23 0.09 20.83 13.46
N GLY A 24 -0.94 20.40 14.19
CA GLY A 24 -2.15 21.19 14.45
C GLY A 24 -3.00 21.47 13.21
N TRP A 25 -2.95 20.60 12.20
CA TRP A 25 -3.74 20.75 10.98
C TRP A 25 -5.24 20.55 11.19
N LEU A 26 -5.63 19.79 12.20
CA LEU A 26 -7.03 19.59 12.59
C LEU A 26 -7.69 20.90 13.02
N GLU A 27 -6.95 21.78 13.69
CA GLU A 27 -7.45 23.08 14.16
C GLU A 27 -7.29 24.18 13.11
N THR A 28 -6.19 24.16 12.35
CA THR A 28 -5.86 25.22 11.39
C THR A 28 -6.53 25.06 10.03
N GLN A 29 -6.82 23.83 9.58
CA GLN A 29 -7.40 23.55 8.26
C GLN A 29 -8.39 22.37 8.30
N PRO A 30 -9.54 22.53 8.98
CA PRO A 30 -10.54 21.47 9.09
C PRO A 30 -11.16 21.08 7.73
N GLU A 31 -11.29 22.01 6.79
CA GLU A 31 -11.84 21.73 5.45
C GLU A 31 -10.94 20.79 4.62
N ALA A 32 -9.63 20.76 4.91
CA ALA A 32 -8.71 19.85 4.24
C ALA A 32 -8.73 18.44 4.85
N PHE A 33 -9.41 18.23 5.98
CA PHE A 33 -9.39 16.97 6.72
C PHE A 33 -10.01 15.81 5.94
N GLU A 34 -11.19 16.00 5.35
CA GLU A 34 -11.88 14.96 4.56
C GLU A 34 -10.97 14.44 3.43
N ARG A 35 -10.32 15.37 2.71
CA ARG A 35 -9.35 15.03 1.67
C ARG A 35 -8.12 14.32 2.25
N ARG A 36 -7.56 14.78 3.36
CA ARG A 36 -6.39 14.15 4.00
C ARG A 36 -6.70 12.73 4.48
N ARG A 37 -7.88 12.50 5.05
CA ARG A 37 -8.37 11.19 5.48
C ARG A 37 -8.55 10.26 4.29
N ALA A 38 -9.12 10.73 3.18
CA ALA A 38 -9.24 9.95 1.95
C ALA A 38 -7.86 9.59 1.36
N VAL A 39 -6.92 10.53 1.36
CA VAL A 39 -5.55 10.32 0.90
C VAL A 39 -4.82 9.30 1.78
N GLU A 40 -4.97 9.38 3.11
CA GLU A 40 -4.41 8.43 4.07
C GLU A 40 -4.93 7.01 3.81
N ARG A 41 -6.26 6.86 3.65
CA ARG A 41 -6.88 5.57 3.30
C ARG A 41 -6.34 5.02 1.98
N LYS A 42 -6.22 5.86 0.95
CA LYS A 42 -5.70 5.43 -0.37
C LYS A 42 -4.24 4.96 -0.30
N HIS A 43 -3.36 5.72 0.36
CA HIS A 43 -1.97 5.31 0.54
C HIS A 43 -1.86 4.03 1.38
N GLY A 44 -2.73 3.88 2.39
CA GLY A 44 -2.77 2.69 3.23
C GLY A 44 -3.15 1.45 2.43
N ARG A 45 -4.20 1.53 1.61
CA ARG A 45 -4.66 0.44 0.73
C ARG A 45 -3.57 0.02 -0.27
N ILE A 46 -2.93 0.98 -0.93
CA ILE A 46 -1.84 0.71 -1.87
C ILE A 46 -0.65 0.05 -1.15
N SER A 47 -0.28 0.56 0.02
CA SER A 47 0.84 0.02 0.79
C SER A 47 0.56 -1.39 1.32
N MET A 48 -0.66 -1.69 1.75
CA MET A 48 -1.04 -3.04 2.19
C MET A 48 -0.89 -4.07 1.07
N VAL A 49 -1.33 -3.74 -0.15
CA VAL A 49 -1.17 -4.62 -1.31
C VAL A 49 0.31 -4.72 -1.72
N ALA A 50 1.06 -3.62 -1.64
CA ALA A 50 2.49 -3.63 -1.91
C ALA A 50 3.27 -4.53 -0.95
N VAL A 51 2.93 -4.57 0.35
CA VAL A 51 3.56 -5.49 1.32
C VAL A 51 3.30 -6.93 0.95
N ILE A 52 2.06 -7.27 0.59
CA ILE A 52 1.72 -8.63 0.15
C ILE A 52 2.50 -8.98 -1.12
N GLY A 53 2.55 -8.09 -2.10
CA GLY A 53 3.32 -8.29 -3.34
C GLY A 53 4.81 -8.53 -3.08
N MET A 54 5.42 -7.70 -2.24
CA MET A 54 6.80 -7.86 -1.80
C MET A 54 7.04 -9.21 -1.12
N LEU A 55 6.16 -9.65 -0.22
CA LEU A 55 6.28 -10.94 0.45
C LEU A 55 6.12 -12.13 -0.52
N VAL A 56 5.21 -12.03 -1.49
CA VAL A 56 4.96 -13.08 -2.49
C VAL A 56 6.15 -13.22 -3.44
N HIS A 57 6.73 -12.10 -3.91
CA HIS A 57 7.92 -12.13 -4.76
C HIS A 57 9.13 -12.68 -3.99
N ASN A 58 9.41 -12.19 -2.78
CA ASN A 58 10.49 -12.71 -1.94
C ASN A 58 10.28 -14.18 -1.50
N ALA A 59 9.06 -14.72 -1.57
CA ALA A 59 8.79 -16.14 -1.32
C ALA A 59 9.06 -17.03 -2.55
N GLY A 60 9.46 -16.47 -3.69
CA GLY A 60 9.70 -17.18 -4.94
C GLY A 60 8.42 -17.71 -5.61
N ILE A 61 7.26 -17.12 -5.28
CA ILE A 61 5.99 -17.50 -5.89
C ILE A 61 5.84 -16.70 -7.18
N GLU A 62 6.38 -17.25 -8.27
CA GLU A 62 6.31 -16.67 -9.60
C GLU A 62 5.21 -17.31 -10.45
N ILE A 63 4.63 -16.52 -11.35
CA ILE A 63 3.74 -17.05 -12.38
C ILE A 63 4.60 -17.75 -13.44
N PRO A 64 4.38 -19.05 -13.71
CA PRO A 64 5.15 -19.74 -14.74
C PRO A 64 4.78 -19.18 -16.12
N GLY A 65 5.71 -18.47 -16.77
CA GLY A 65 5.48 -17.90 -18.10
C GLY A 65 6.52 -16.87 -18.54
N SER A 66 6.33 -16.32 -19.73
CA SER A 66 7.07 -15.17 -20.24
C SER A 66 6.20 -13.90 -20.17
N MET A 67 6.80 -12.78 -19.80
CA MET A 67 6.13 -11.48 -19.76
C MET A 67 5.94 -10.85 -21.14
N THR A 68 6.77 -11.22 -22.11
CA THR A 68 6.70 -10.74 -23.48
C THR A 68 6.11 -11.79 -24.41
N LEU A 69 5.36 -11.35 -25.42
CA LEU A 69 4.86 -12.21 -26.51
C LEU A 69 6.00 -12.92 -27.25
N ASP A 70 7.20 -12.33 -27.24
CA ASP A 70 8.40 -12.84 -27.88
C ASP A 70 9.19 -13.85 -27.02
N GLY A 71 8.78 -14.08 -25.75
CA GLY A 71 9.41 -15.07 -24.86
C GLY A 71 10.78 -14.67 -24.30
N SER A 72 11.19 -13.41 -24.49
CA SER A 72 12.53 -12.90 -24.16
C SER A 72 12.75 -12.57 -22.68
N VAL A 73 11.69 -12.34 -21.90
CA VAL A 73 11.77 -12.04 -20.46
C VAL A 73 10.84 -12.98 -19.71
N LYS A 74 11.38 -13.83 -18.84
CA LYS A 74 10.59 -14.67 -17.93
C LYS A 74 10.32 -13.91 -16.63
N PHE A 75 9.28 -14.33 -15.92
CA PHE A 75 9.00 -13.78 -14.58
C PHE A 75 10.14 -14.02 -13.57
N SER A 76 10.97 -15.04 -13.80
CA SER A 76 12.14 -15.39 -12.97
C SER A 76 13.38 -14.53 -13.23
N ASP A 77 13.39 -13.80 -14.34
CA ASP A 77 14.55 -12.99 -14.73
C ASP A 77 14.47 -11.58 -14.12
N ILE A 78 13.41 -11.29 -13.35
CA ILE A 78 13.15 -9.99 -12.73
C ILE A 78 13.57 -10.06 -11.27
N SER A 79 14.29 -9.04 -10.82
CA SER A 79 14.67 -8.89 -9.41
C SER A 79 13.45 -8.79 -8.50
N ASP A 80 13.46 -9.55 -7.40
CA ASP A 80 12.39 -9.58 -6.39
C ASP A 80 12.30 -8.28 -5.55
N GLY A 81 13.26 -7.38 -5.70
CA GLY A 81 13.32 -6.09 -5.00
C GLY A 81 12.69 -4.93 -5.77
N PHE A 82 12.83 -3.72 -5.23
CA PHE A 82 12.35 -2.48 -5.84
C PHE A 82 12.91 -2.24 -7.25
N THR A 83 14.09 -2.80 -7.57
CA THR A 83 14.71 -2.68 -8.90
C THR A 83 13.91 -3.40 -9.99
N GLY A 84 13.13 -4.43 -9.64
CA GLY A 84 12.30 -5.17 -10.59
C GLY A 84 11.31 -4.28 -11.35
N LEU A 85 10.86 -3.16 -10.75
CA LEU A 85 9.99 -2.19 -11.42
C LEU A 85 10.65 -1.57 -12.66
N PHE A 86 11.97 -1.38 -12.65
CA PHE A 86 12.71 -0.78 -13.77
C PHE A 86 13.10 -1.80 -14.85
N GLU A 87 13.03 -3.09 -14.53
CA GLU A 87 13.31 -4.20 -15.45
C GLU A 87 12.06 -4.58 -16.27
N VAL A 88 10.87 -4.17 -15.82
CA VAL A 88 9.62 -4.36 -16.58
C VAL A 88 9.67 -3.57 -17.90
N PRO A 89 9.33 -4.19 -19.05
CA PRO A 89 9.23 -3.49 -20.33
C PRO A 89 8.31 -2.27 -20.25
N ALA A 90 8.72 -1.15 -20.85
CA ALA A 90 7.98 0.11 -20.80
C ALA A 90 6.52 0.00 -21.30
N LEU A 91 6.26 -0.87 -22.28
CA LEU A 91 4.89 -1.14 -22.75
C LEU A 91 4.03 -1.86 -21.70
N GLY A 92 4.62 -2.76 -20.90
CA GLY A 92 3.93 -3.41 -19.78
C GLY A 92 3.59 -2.41 -18.68
N LEU A 93 4.54 -1.54 -18.31
CA LEU A 93 4.29 -0.44 -17.37
C LEU A 93 3.19 0.50 -17.86
N ALA A 94 3.20 0.85 -19.15
CA ALA A 94 2.16 1.70 -19.74
C ALA A 94 0.77 1.04 -19.67
N GLN A 95 0.67 -0.27 -19.88
CA GLN A 95 -0.60 -1.01 -19.73
C GLN A 95 -1.09 -1.00 -18.28
N ILE A 96 -0.20 -1.21 -17.31
CA ILE A 96 -0.53 -1.16 -15.87
C ILE A 96 -1.03 0.24 -15.52
N LEU A 97 -0.29 1.29 -15.89
CA LEU A 97 -0.67 2.68 -15.61
C LEU A 97 -1.99 3.08 -16.27
N LEU A 98 -2.23 2.64 -17.51
CA LEU A 98 -3.49 2.88 -18.20
C LEU A 98 -4.64 2.17 -17.49
N PHE A 99 -4.46 0.92 -17.10
CA PHE A 99 -5.47 0.15 -16.39
C PHE A 99 -5.79 0.77 -15.02
N THR A 100 -4.77 1.08 -14.22
CA THR A 100 -4.95 1.72 -12.91
C THR A 100 -5.57 3.10 -13.05
N GLY A 101 -5.18 3.87 -14.07
CA GLY A 101 -5.74 5.20 -14.36
C GLY A 101 -7.21 5.15 -14.76
N LEU A 102 -7.61 4.21 -15.61
CA LEU A 102 -9.02 4.03 -15.99
C LEU A 102 -9.86 3.54 -14.81
N MET A 103 -9.35 2.60 -14.01
CA MET A 103 -10.02 2.13 -12.81
C MET A 103 -10.24 3.25 -11.80
N GLU A 104 -9.23 4.10 -11.57
CA GLU A 104 -9.31 5.24 -10.65
C GLU A 104 -10.24 6.36 -11.14
N LEU A 105 -10.48 6.47 -12.45
CA LEU A 105 -11.35 7.50 -13.01
C LEU A 105 -12.81 7.05 -13.16
N VAL A 106 -13.04 5.78 -13.48
CA VAL A 106 -14.37 5.28 -13.89
C VAL A 106 -15.02 4.40 -12.83
N THR A 107 -14.29 3.42 -12.27
CA THR A 107 -14.86 2.42 -11.37
C THR A 107 -14.77 2.83 -9.92
N TRP A 108 -13.62 3.38 -9.52
CA TRP A 108 -13.32 3.81 -8.16
C TRP A 108 -12.80 5.25 -8.16
N PRO A 109 -13.70 6.23 -8.38
CA PRO A 109 -13.33 7.62 -8.54
C PRO A 109 -12.59 8.13 -7.30
N ALA A 110 -11.34 8.57 -7.48
CA ALA A 110 -10.57 9.20 -6.40
C ALA A 110 -11.13 10.56 -5.93
N SER A 111 -12.11 11.11 -6.66
CA SER A 111 -12.87 12.29 -6.26
C SER A 111 -13.94 11.99 -5.20
N ASP A 112 -14.24 10.72 -4.94
CA ASP A 112 -15.11 10.32 -3.85
C ASP A 112 -14.31 10.16 -2.55
N TYR A 113 -14.39 11.16 -1.68
CA TYR A 113 -13.67 11.19 -0.41
C TYR A 113 -14.25 10.26 0.66
N SER A 114 -15.46 9.72 0.44
CA SER A 114 -16.07 8.74 1.35
C SER A 114 -15.29 7.42 1.37
N GLY A 115 -14.67 7.05 0.24
CA GLY A 115 -13.90 5.82 0.08
C GLY A 115 -14.71 4.52 0.19
N ASP A 116 -16.04 4.62 0.28
CA ASP A 116 -17.01 3.53 0.26
C ASP A 116 -17.49 3.32 -1.18
N TYR A 117 -16.67 2.59 -1.93
CA TYR A 117 -16.89 2.34 -3.35
C TYR A 117 -18.06 1.37 -3.66
N GLY A 118 -19.02 1.23 -2.74
CA GLY A 118 -20.21 0.40 -2.90
C GLY A 118 -19.96 -1.12 -2.86
N THR A 119 -18.74 -1.55 -2.52
CA THR A 119 -18.35 -2.97 -2.46
C THR A 119 -18.61 -3.61 -1.09
N GLY A 120 -18.82 -2.80 -0.04
CA GLY A 120 -19.00 -3.26 1.34
C GLY A 120 -17.84 -4.12 1.85
N TYR A 121 -17.97 -4.67 3.06
CA TYR A 121 -16.99 -5.65 3.57
C TYR A 121 -17.36 -7.04 3.03
N LEU A 122 -16.72 -7.44 1.92
CA LEU A 122 -17.02 -8.69 1.22
C LEU A 122 -18.53 -8.79 0.85
N GLY A 123 -19.12 -7.69 0.38
CA GLY A 123 -20.54 -7.61 0.02
C GLY A 123 -21.51 -7.48 1.19
N ARG A 124 -21.03 -7.33 2.43
CA ARG A 124 -21.86 -7.04 3.60
C ARG A 124 -21.76 -5.57 3.98
N THR A 125 -22.91 -4.93 4.17
CA THR A 125 -23.03 -3.64 4.85
C THR A 125 -22.88 -3.88 6.34
N LEU A 126 -21.81 -3.35 6.93
CA LEU A 126 -21.57 -3.41 8.37
C LEU A 126 -22.02 -2.07 8.97
N GLU A 127 -22.69 -2.11 10.11
CA GLU A 127 -23.21 -0.92 10.78
C GLU A 127 -22.73 -0.87 12.24
N GLY A 128 -22.59 0.35 12.78
CA GLY A 128 -22.30 0.57 14.20
C GLY A 128 -20.84 0.33 14.59
N GLU A 129 -20.65 -0.24 15.79
CA GLU A 129 -19.34 -0.41 16.44
C GLU A 129 -18.38 -1.31 15.65
N GLU A 130 -18.91 -2.35 14.99
CA GLU A 130 -18.11 -3.25 14.15
C GLU A 130 -17.52 -2.54 12.93
N LEU A 131 -18.25 -1.58 12.36
CA LEU A 131 -17.76 -0.79 11.23
C LEU A 131 -16.60 0.11 11.67
N LYS A 132 -16.76 0.83 12.80
CA LYS A 132 -15.71 1.68 13.36
C LYS A 132 -14.46 0.86 13.67
N PHE A 133 -14.62 -0.28 14.34
CA PHE A 133 -13.51 -1.17 14.66
C PHE A 133 -12.74 -1.65 13.40
N LYS A 134 -13.45 -2.06 12.36
CA LYS A 134 -12.80 -2.52 11.11
C LYS A 134 -12.16 -1.38 10.32
N LEU A 135 -12.74 -0.19 10.32
CA LEU A 135 -12.14 1.00 9.72
C LEU A 135 -10.86 1.40 10.45
N ASP A 136 -10.86 1.32 11.79
CA ASP A 136 -9.66 1.56 12.61
C ASP A 136 -8.58 0.50 12.34
N MET A 137 -8.98 -0.77 12.17
CA MET A 137 -8.06 -1.83 11.76
C MET A 137 -7.47 -1.57 10.37
N GLU A 138 -8.29 -1.20 9.38
CA GLU A 138 -7.83 -0.87 8.03
C GLU A 138 -6.81 0.27 8.06
N LEU A 139 -7.10 1.32 8.82
CA LEU A 139 -6.23 2.49 8.89
C LEU A 139 -4.92 2.17 9.61
N ASN A 140 -4.96 1.43 10.73
CA ASN A 140 -3.76 1.03 11.46
C ASN A 140 -2.86 0.10 10.64
N GLN A 141 -3.45 -0.87 9.93
CA GLN A 141 -2.71 -1.75 9.02
C GLN A 141 -2.15 -0.96 7.83
N GLY A 142 -2.91 0.00 7.30
CA GLY A 142 -2.43 0.92 6.27
C GLY A 142 -1.23 1.75 6.73
N ARG A 143 -1.29 2.34 7.94
CA ARG A 143 -0.17 3.10 8.53
C ARG A 143 1.07 2.23 8.74
N ALA A 144 0.90 1.02 9.28
CA ALA A 144 1.99 0.07 9.47
C ALA A 144 2.60 -0.35 8.12
N ALA A 145 1.78 -0.63 7.11
CA ALA A 145 2.23 -1.02 5.78
C ALA A 145 3.00 0.11 5.07
N MET A 146 2.57 1.37 5.22
CA MET A 146 3.30 2.53 4.68
C MET A 146 4.73 2.59 5.23
N LEU A 147 4.88 2.43 6.56
CA LEU A 147 6.20 2.40 7.19
C LEU A 147 7.00 1.15 6.81
N GLY A 148 6.33 0.01 6.64
CA GLY A 148 6.94 -1.26 6.23
C GLY A 148 7.57 -1.19 4.84
N ILE A 149 6.83 -0.69 3.84
CA ILE A 149 7.36 -0.52 2.48
C ILE A 149 8.46 0.52 2.42
N PHE A 150 8.30 1.64 3.13
CA PHE A 150 9.36 2.64 3.20
C PHE A 150 10.65 2.06 3.80
N GLY A 151 10.53 1.29 4.88
CA GLY A 151 11.65 0.58 5.51
C GLY A 151 12.27 -0.45 4.57
N ALA A 152 11.46 -1.24 3.85
CA ALA A 152 11.94 -2.21 2.87
C ALA A 152 12.71 -1.54 1.73
N MET A 153 12.18 -0.46 1.15
CA MET A 153 12.85 0.28 0.08
C MET A 153 14.19 0.90 0.53
N ILE A 154 14.25 1.46 1.74
CA ILE A 154 15.50 1.97 2.30
C ILE A 154 16.48 0.83 2.60
N GLY A 155 15.98 -0.28 3.14
CA GLY A 155 16.77 -1.48 3.43
C GLY A 155 17.43 -2.01 2.16
N GLU A 156 16.65 -2.27 1.12
CA GLU A 156 17.14 -2.71 -0.18
C GLU A 156 18.09 -1.69 -0.83
N GLY A 157 17.77 -0.39 -0.72
CA GLY A 157 18.60 0.68 -1.28
C GLY A 157 19.97 0.84 -0.60
N ILE A 158 20.07 0.57 0.71
CA ILE A 158 21.34 0.66 1.46
C ILE A 158 22.12 -0.66 1.38
N GLN A 159 21.44 -1.80 1.49
CA GLN A 159 22.07 -3.12 1.56
C GLN A 159 22.37 -3.69 0.17
N GLY A 160 21.65 -3.26 -0.86
CA GLY A 160 21.74 -3.83 -2.20
C GLY A 160 21.30 -5.30 -2.27
N GLN A 161 20.56 -5.76 -1.27
CA GLN A 161 20.07 -7.13 -1.12
C GLN A 161 18.55 -7.11 -1.01
N THR A 162 17.89 -8.12 -1.59
CA THR A 162 16.45 -8.31 -1.44
C THR A 162 16.12 -8.79 -0.02
N LEU A 163 14.86 -8.66 0.38
CA LEU A 163 14.39 -9.10 1.70
C LEU A 163 14.64 -10.60 1.91
N ALA A 164 14.48 -11.41 0.86
CA ALA A 164 14.82 -12.83 0.85
C ALA A 164 16.31 -13.08 1.08
N GLU A 165 17.19 -12.31 0.44
CA GLU A 165 18.65 -12.42 0.61
C GLU A 165 19.09 -12.01 2.02
N HIS A 166 18.45 -11.00 2.61
CA HIS A 166 18.74 -10.58 3.99
C HIS A 166 18.35 -11.66 5.01
N ILE A 167 17.22 -12.34 4.80
CA ILE A 167 16.77 -13.46 5.64
C ILE A 167 17.65 -14.70 5.42
N ALA A 168 18.02 -15.00 4.16
CA ALA A 168 18.93 -16.10 3.82
C ALA A 168 20.35 -15.86 4.38
N GLY A 169 20.78 -14.60 4.49
CA GLY A 169 22.00 -14.16 5.15
C GLY A 169 21.96 -14.19 6.69
N GLY A 170 20.86 -14.64 7.30
CA GLY A 170 20.74 -14.77 8.76
C GLY A 170 20.59 -13.45 9.51
N GLY A 171 20.12 -12.39 8.84
CA GLY A 171 20.00 -11.05 9.45
C GLY A 171 21.33 -10.32 9.61
N ALA A 172 22.41 -10.81 8.99
CA ALA A 172 23.65 -10.07 8.90
C ALA A 172 23.44 -8.86 7.99
N ILE A 173 23.68 -7.67 8.52
CA ILE A 173 23.81 -6.44 7.74
C ILE A 173 25.09 -6.60 6.89
N LEU A 174 24.95 -7.12 5.67
CA LEU A 174 26.03 -7.17 4.71
C LEU A 174 26.15 -5.78 4.07
N ILE A 175 26.67 -4.81 4.81
CA ILE A 175 27.22 -3.60 4.20
C ILE A 175 28.44 -4.07 3.39
N PRO A 176 28.48 -3.87 2.06
CA PRO A 176 29.66 -4.19 1.28
C PRO A 176 30.83 -3.35 1.79
N GLY A 177 31.76 -3.97 2.52
CA GLY A 177 32.98 -3.32 3.02
C GLY A 177 33.11 -3.08 4.53
N LEU A 178 32.27 -3.67 5.39
CA LEU A 178 32.56 -3.75 6.83
C LEU A 178 32.60 -5.21 7.30
N PHE A 179 33.84 -5.74 7.31
CA PHE A 179 34.31 -7.11 7.61
C PHE A 179 34.20 -8.14 6.48
#